data_AF-A0A3B9NNG6-F1
#
_entry.id   AF-A0A3B9NNG6-F1
#
_cell.length_a   1.000
_cell.length_b   1.000
_cell.length_c   1.000
_cell.angle_alpha   90.00
_cell.angle_beta   90.00
_cell.angle_gamma   90.00
#
_symmetry.space_group_name_H-M   'P 1'
#
loop_
_entity.id
_entity.type
_entity.pdbx_description
1 polymer ?
#
loop_
_entity_poly.entity_id
_entity_poly.type
_entity_poly.pdbx_seq_one_letter_code
_entity_poly.pdbx_strand_id
1 'polypeptide(L)'
;QFSQTAWTLEGSVGNLDLVYTGAFLDRDVTANIDYTGYTNIGAFISGYQCEYLVGGYYNGLGTGYNTDYDPSTFYTFDPTIGGDAGVIECGTPANAARIENENTRWTHELRIATNWDGRLNMQGGVFFEDFEILHVGDFNYQAPMDAGFSPIDIRTSGTFDNSEANARGLLTDSTQFRNDNTRTEEQTA
;
A
#
# COMPACT_ATOMS: atom_id res chain seq x y z
N GLN A 1 13.37 -1.59 -10.62
CA GLN A 1 14.49 -2.37 -11.18
C GLN A 1 14.45 -3.80 -10.61
N PHE A 2 15.14 -4.80 -11.19
CA PHE A 2 15.27 -6.10 -10.50
C PHE A 2 16.65 -6.73 -10.71
N SER A 3 17.13 -7.43 -9.68
CA SER A 3 18.30 -8.30 -9.67
C SER A 3 17.87 -9.67 -9.17
N GLN A 4 18.19 -10.72 -9.92
CA GLN A 4 17.87 -12.08 -9.52
C GLN A 4 19.04 -12.99 -9.87
N THR A 5 19.47 -13.79 -8.89
CA THR A 5 20.51 -14.80 -9.08
C THR A 5 20.00 -16.11 -8.50
N ALA A 6 20.12 -17.18 -9.27
CA ALA A 6 19.81 -18.54 -8.82
C ALA A 6 20.96 -19.47 -9.20
N TRP A 7 21.22 -20.47 -8.36
CA TRP A 7 22.25 -21.46 -8.60
C TRP A 7 21.81 -22.84 -8.10
N THR A 8 22.41 -23.85 -8.70
CA THR A 8 22.22 -25.24 -8.32
C THR A 8 23.59 -25.92 -8.26
N LEU A 9 23.83 -26.63 -7.17
CA LEU A 9 25.00 -27.47 -6.98
C LEU A 9 24.53 -28.91 -6.84
N GLU A 10 25.07 -29.78 -7.70
CA GLU A 10 24.78 -31.20 -7.71
C GLU A 10 26.06 -31.97 -7.39
N GLY A 11 25.92 -33.07 -6.65
CA GLY A 11 27.04 -33.94 -6.35
C GLY A 11 26.60 -35.25 -5.72
N SER A 12 27.54 -36.18 -5.60
CA SER A 12 27.32 -37.49 -4.99
C SER A 12 28.40 -37.75 -3.95
N VAL A 13 28.01 -38.29 -2.80
CA VAL A 13 28.93 -38.73 -1.74
C VAL A 13 28.62 -40.18 -1.37
N GLY A 14 29.47 -41.10 -1.81
CA GLY A 14 29.21 -42.53 -1.64
C GLY A 14 27.95 -42.95 -2.39
N ASN A 15 26.99 -43.54 -1.69
CA ASN A 15 25.70 -43.97 -2.24
C ASN A 15 24.58 -42.95 -2.00
N LEU A 16 24.92 -41.66 -1.93
CA LEU A 16 23.96 -40.56 -1.76
C LEU A 16 24.15 -39.54 -2.87
N ASP A 17 23.04 -39.12 -3.47
CA ASP A 17 22.98 -37.99 -4.38
C ASP A 17 22.46 -36.77 -3.61
N LEU A 18 23.10 -35.63 -3.84
CA LEU A 18 22.83 -34.36 -3.18
C LEU A 18 22.53 -33.30 -4.23
N VAL A 19 21.48 -32.53 -4.00
CA VAL A 19 21.15 -31.34 -4.78
C VAL A 19 20.91 -30.20 -3.82
N TYR A 20 21.63 -29.10 -4.02
CA TYR A 20 21.41 -27.84 -3.32
C TYR A 20 20.99 -26.77 -4.32
N THR A 21 19.89 -26.08 -4.02
CA THR A 21 19.43 -24.92 -4.79
C THR A 21 19.37 -23.69 -3.91
N GLY A 22 19.83 -22.57 -4.45
CA GLY A 22 19.73 -21.27 -3.80
C GLY A 22 19.24 -20.22 -4.80
N ALA A 23 18.45 -19.27 -4.33
CA ALA A 23 18.06 -18.12 -5.12
C ALA A 23 17.95 -16.86 -4.25
N PHE A 24 18.35 -15.75 -4.84
CA PHE A 24 18.22 -14.41 -4.27
C PHE A 24 17.51 -13.50 -5.29
N LEU A 25 16.52 -12.76 -4.80
CA LEU A 25 15.78 -11.75 -5.54
C LEU A 25 15.83 -10.44 -4.77
N ASP A 26 16.10 -9.37 -5.50
CA ASP A 26 15.92 -7.98 -5.06
C ASP A 26 15.19 -7.23 -6.18
N ARG A 27 14.01 -6.70 -5.87
CA ARG A 27 13.14 -6.06 -6.85
C ARG A 27 12.53 -4.78 -6.29
N ASP A 28 12.73 -3.71 -7.03
CA ASP A 28 12.10 -2.41 -6.84
C ASP A 28 11.07 -2.13 -7.95
N VAL A 29 9.90 -1.61 -7.59
CA VAL A 29 8.88 -1.14 -8.52
C VAL A 29 8.27 0.18 -8.05
N THR A 30 8.51 1.22 -8.82
CA THR A 30 7.74 2.47 -8.77
C THR A 30 6.62 2.45 -9.82
N ALA A 31 5.40 2.77 -9.41
CA ALA A 31 4.26 2.97 -10.30
C ALA A 31 3.56 4.30 -10.00
N ASN A 32 3.32 5.09 -11.04
CA ASN A 32 2.41 6.23 -10.98
C ASN A 32 1.09 5.81 -11.64
N ILE A 33 0.01 5.85 -10.88
CA ILE A 33 -1.27 5.25 -11.26
C ILE A 33 -2.34 6.33 -11.26
N ASP A 34 -3.15 6.36 -12.32
CA ASP A 34 -4.40 7.09 -12.32
C ASP A 34 -5.36 6.43 -11.32
N TYR A 35 -5.67 7.16 -10.25
CA TYR A 35 -6.48 6.68 -9.15
C TYR A 35 -7.92 7.23 -9.19
N THR A 36 -8.31 7.88 -10.31
CA THR A 36 -9.68 8.40 -10.53
C THR A 36 -10.74 7.30 -10.43
N GLY A 37 -10.42 6.06 -10.81
CA GLY A 37 -11.34 4.94 -10.72
C GLY A 37 -11.86 4.69 -9.30
N TYR A 38 -11.07 5.01 -8.27
CA TYR A 38 -11.49 4.90 -6.87
C TYR A 38 -12.66 5.84 -6.53
N THR A 39 -12.88 6.91 -7.31
CA THR A 39 -14.04 7.78 -7.14
C THR A 39 -15.37 7.07 -7.36
N ASN A 40 -15.40 6.01 -8.17
CA ASN A 40 -16.64 5.28 -8.42
C ASN A 40 -16.97 4.23 -7.37
N ILE A 41 -15.98 3.79 -6.57
CA ILE A 41 -16.10 2.61 -5.69
C ILE A 41 -15.67 2.86 -4.24
N GLY A 42 -14.99 3.97 -3.97
CA GLY A 42 -14.40 4.25 -2.66
C GLY A 42 -15.45 4.62 -1.64
N ALA A 43 -15.54 3.84 -0.56
CA ALA A 43 -16.53 4.05 0.50
C ALA A 43 -16.44 5.42 1.19
N PHE A 44 -15.25 6.04 1.18
CA PHE A 44 -14.98 7.32 1.83
C PHE A 44 -14.77 8.47 0.83
N ILE A 45 -14.92 8.23 -0.47
CA ILE A 45 -14.57 9.24 -1.49
C ILE A 45 -15.42 10.51 -1.37
N SER A 46 -16.69 10.38 -0.98
CA SER A 46 -17.56 11.54 -0.76
C SER A 46 -16.98 12.49 0.29
N GLY A 47 -16.29 11.97 1.31
CA GLY A 47 -15.62 12.77 2.34
C GLY A 47 -14.40 13.55 1.84
N TYR A 48 -13.78 13.11 0.73
CA TYR A 48 -12.58 13.75 0.17
C TYR A 48 -12.89 14.66 -1.01
N GLN A 49 -13.90 14.31 -1.81
CA GLN A 49 -14.15 14.98 -3.10
C GLN A 49 -15.45 15.77 -3.12
N CYS A 50 -16.35 15.57 -2.17
CA CYS A 50 -17.60 16.30 -2.11
C CYS A 50 -17.67 17.19 -0.87
N GLU A 51 -18.69 18.04 -0.84
CA GLU A 51 -19.00 18.96 0.23
C GLU A 51 -19.44 18.24 1.52
N TYR A 52 -18.49 17.54 2.14
CA TYR A 52 -18.55 16.98 3.50
C TYR A 52 -17.42 17.57 4.37
N LEU A 53 -16.80 18.66 3.90
CA LEU A 53 -15.60 19.29 4.48
C LEU A 53 -15.90 20.26 5.64
N VAL A 54 -17.17 20.37 6.06
CA VAL A 54 -17.57 21.09 7.27
C VAL A 54 -17.98 20.08 8.34
N GLY A 55 -17.42 20.21 9.55
CA GLY A 55 -17.34 19.16 10.57
C GLY A 55 -18.66 18.46 10.96
N GLY A 56 -18.54 17.39 11.76
CA GLY A 56 -19.59 16.38 12.04
C GLY A 56 -20.92 16.81 12.69
N TYR A 57 -21.25 18.11 12.66
CA TYR A 57 -22.53 18.69 13.07
C TYR A 57 -23.38 19.23 11.93
N TYR A 58 -22.86 19.27 10.69
CA TYR A 58 -23.62 19.74 9.53
C TYR A 58 -24.35 18.57 8.87
N ASN A 59 -25.67 18.53 9.07
CA ASN A 59 -26.54 17.68 8.28
C ASN A 59 -26.73 18.42 6.96
N GLY A 60 -26.51 17.76 5.82
CA GLY A 60 -26.71 18.37 4.51
C GLY A 60 -28.08 19.02 4.36
N LEU A 61 -28.32 19.67 3.23
CA LEU A 61 -29.61 20.24 2.82
C LEU A 61 -30.80 19.74 3.64
N GLY A 62 -31.40 20.64 4.41
CA GLY A 62 -32.76 20.45 4.91
C GLY A 62 -33.64 20.24 3.70
N THR A 63 -33.78 18.99 3.26
CA THR A 63 -34.78 18.60 2.30
C THR A 63 -36.09 19.13 2.85
N GLY A 64 -36.86 19.83 2.02
CA GLY A 64 -38.14 20.42 2.37
C GLY A 64 -39.21 19.39 2.75
N TYR A 65 -38.92 18.54 3.73
CA TYR A 65 -39.78 17.46 4.23
C TYR A 65 -39.83 17.40 5.76
N ASN A 66 -39.02 18.19 6.48
CA ASN A 66 -39.21 18.35 7.92
C ASN A 66 -38.85 19.77 8.39
N THR A 67 -39.87 20.56 8.66
CA THR A 67 -39.77 21.90 9.27
C THR A 67 -39.46 21.86 10.78
N ASP A 68 -39.24 20.67 11.35
CA ASP A 68 -38.98 20.49 12.79
C ASP A 68 -37.48 20.47 13.15
N TYR A 69 -36.58 20.66 12.18
CA TYR A 69 -35.13 20.75 12.44
C TYR A 69 -34.63 22.20 12.45
N ASP A 70 -33.82 22.52 13.47
CA ASP A 70 -33.31 23.86 13.74
C ASP A 70 -32.51 24.43 12.54
N PRO A 71 -32.97 25.54 11.94
CA PRO A 71 -32.31 26.17 10.80
C PRO A 71 -30.92 26.76 11.09
N SER A 72 -30.48 26.79 12.36
CA SER A 72 -29.12 27.15 12.76
C SER A 72 -28.06 26.10 12.37
N THR A 73 -28.50 24.90 11.98
CA THR A 73 -27.62 23.81 11.48
C THR A 73 -27.47 23.79 9.96
N PHE A 74 -28.17 24.69 9.25
CA PHE A 74 -27.95 24.92 7.83
C PHE A 74 -26.69 25.74 7.62
N TYR A 75 -25.96 25.44 6.53
CA TYR A 75 -24.75 26.15 6.09
C TYR A 75 -24.91 27.67 6.23
N THR A 76 -24.39 28.26 7.30
CA THR A 76 -24.51 29.71 7.60
C THR A 76 -23.28 30.49 7.12
N PHE A 77 -22.17 29.78 6.93
CA PHE A 77 -21.09 30.15 6.02
C PHE A 77 -21.34 29.35 4.76
N ASP A 78 -21.52 29.99 3.61
CA ASP A 78 -21.52 29.33 2.31
C ASP A 78 -20.09 28.90 1.97
N PRO A 79 -19.74 27.59 2.04
CA PRO A 79 -18.45 27.06 1.67
C PRO A 79 -18.60 26.15 0.43
N THR A 80 -19.66 26.34 -0.35
CA THR A 80 -19.93 25.53 -1.53
C THR A 80 -18.92 25.94 -2.61
N ILE A 81 -18.57 25.02 -3.51
CA ILE A 81 -17.64 25.31 -4.61
C ILE A 81 -18.28 26.33 -5.59
N GLY A 82 -19.61 26.39 -5.68
CA GLY A 82 -20.40 27.13 -6.66
C GLY A 82 -21.41 28.14 -6.09
N GLY A 83 -21.56 28.25 -4.77
CA GLY A 83 -22.50 29.16 -4.10
C GLY A 83 -23.93 28.63 -3.92
N ASP A 84 -24.20 27.36 -4.27
CA ASP A 84 -25.56 26.78 -4.24
C ASP A 84 -25.76 25.86 -3.03
N ALA A 85 -26.30 26.43 -1.95
CA ALA A 85 -26.70 25.67 -0.76
C ALA A 85 -27.82 24.63 -1.03
N GLY A 86 -28.39 24.63 -2.25
CA GLY A 86 -29.43 23.77 -2.81
C GLY A 86 -28.98 22.37 -3.25
N VAL A 87 -27.67 22.15 -3.41
CA VAL A 87 -27.09 20.86 -3.87
C VAL A 87 -25.82 20.48 -3.09
N ILE A 88 -25.47 19.18 -3.08
CA ILE A 88 -24.14 18.73 -2.66
C ILE A 88 -23.22 18.85 -3.88
N GLU A 89 -22.17 19.64 -3.77
CA GLU A 89 -21.20 19.80 -4.83
C GLU A 89 -19.98 18.91 -4.62
N CYS A 90 -19.41 18.44 -5.73
CA CYS A 90 -18.17 17.67 -5.72
C CYS A 90 -17.13 18.34 -6.60
N GLY A 91 -15.89 18.37 -6.10
CA GLY A 91 -14.73 18.79 -6.84
C GLY A 91 -14.31 17.77 -7.90
N THR A 92 -13.16 18.02 -8.52
CA THR A 92 -12.63 17.16 -9.57
C THR A 92 -12.41 15.71 -9.10
N PRO A 93 -12.78 14.70 -9.91
CA PRO A 93 -12.49 13.30 -9.59
C PRO A 93 -11.03 12.92 -9.85
N ALA A 94 -10.20 13.85 -10.35
CA ALA A 94 -8.79 13.63 -10.65
C ALA A 94 -8.02 13.21 -9.39
N ASN A 95 -7.53 11.97 -9.38
CA ASN A 95 -6.71 11.43 -8.31
C ASN A 95 -5.51 10.70 -8.88
N ALA A 96 -4.41 10.70 -8.15
CA ALA A 96 -3.21 9.95 -8.51
C ALA A 96 -2.67 9.21 -7.29
N ALA A 97 -2.03 8.07 -7.54
CA ALA A 97 -1.28 7.36 -6.53
C ALA A 97 0.14 7.08 -7.05
N ARG A 98 1.15 7.34 -6.22
CA ARG A 98 2.53 6.91 -6.45
C ARG A 98 2.83 5.77 -5.48
N ILE A 99 3.12 4.61 -6.02
CA ILE A 99 3.35 3.39 -5.26
C ILE A 99 4.79 2.92 -5.46
N GLU A 100 5.49 2.67 -4.37
CA GLU A 100 6.86 2.15 -4.33
C GLU A 100 6.86 0.82 -3.57
N ASN A 101 7.23 -0.26 -4.25
CA ASN A 101 7.38 -1.58 -3.65
C ASN A 101 8.82 -2.06 -3.80
N GLU A 102 9.44 -2.43 -2.69
CA GLU A 102 10.68 -3.21 -2.65
C GLU A 102 10.37 -4.61 -2.14
N ASN A 103 11.00 -5.60 -2.74
CA ASN A 103 10.80 -7.01 -2.43
C ASN A 103 12.14 -7.72 -2.46
N THR A 104 12.54 -8.27 -1.32
CA THR A 104 13.72 -9.11 -1.19
C THR A 104 13.28 -10.53 -0.83
N ARG A 105 13.90 -11.52 -1.47
CA ARG A 105 13.62 -12.94 -1.20
C ARG A 105 14.88 -13.76 -1.29
N TRP A 106 15.13 -14.57 -0.27
CA TRP A 106 16.25 -15.49 -0.22
C TRP A 106 15.75 -16.90 0.09
N THR A 107 15.97 -17.82 -0.84
CA THR A 107 15.52 -19.22 -0.71
C THR A 107 16.68 -20.18 -0.76
N HIS A 108 16.60 -21.23 0.05
CA HIS A 108 17.57 -22.32 0.12
C HIS A 108 16.85 -23.66 0.19
N GLU A 109 17.32 -24.63 -0.57
CA GLU A 109 16.82 -26.00 -0.48
C GLU A 109 17.96 -27.00 -0.60
N LEU A 110 18.03 -27.95 0.33
CA LEU A 110 18.93 -29.10 0.26
C LEU A 110 18.10 -30.38 0.15
N ARG A 111 18.37 -31.18 -0.86
CA ARG A 111 17.76 -32.50 -1.09
C ARG A 111 18.83 -33.58 -1.10
N ILE A 112 18.52 -34.70 -0.46
CA ILE A 112 19.37 -35.89 -0.40
C ILE A 112 18.54 -37.09 -0.84
N ALA A 113 19.10 -37.91 -1.72
CA ALA A 113 18.51 -39.16 -2.19
C ALA A 113 19.52 -40.30 -2.07
N THR A 114 19.02 -41.51 -1.81
CA THR A 114 19.85 -42.71 -1.77
C THR A 114 20.03 -43.29 -3.16
N ASN A 115 21.25 -43.68 -3.50
CA ASN A 115 21.64 -44.25 -4.79
C ASN A 115 22.36 -45.60 -4.62
N TRP A 116 21.88 -46.45 -3.71
CA TRP A 116 22.39 -47.81 -3.56
C TRP A 116 21.52 -48.81 -4.33
N ASP A 117 22.13 -49.88 -4.83
CA ASP A 117 21.44 -51.00 -5.50
C ASP A 117 20.79 -51.94 -4.47
N GLY A 118 19.79 -51.42 -3.76
CA GLY A 118 19.12 -52.09 -2.65
C GLY A 118 17.61 -52.00 -2.76
N ARG A 119 16.89 -52.78 -1.96
CA ARG A 119 15.44 -52.94 -2.07
C ARG A 119 14.62 -51.72 -1.60
N LEU A 120 15.28 -50.71 -1.03
CA LEU A 120 14.64 -49.53 -0.43
C LEU A 120 15.42 -48.29 -0.84
N ASN A 121 14.76 -47.29 -1.42
CA ASN A 121 15.32 -45.97 -1.67
C ASN A 121 14.59 -44.94 -0.80
N MET A 122 15.33 -43.94 -0.32
CA MET A 122 14.80 -42.85 0.50
C MET A 122 15.23 -41.51 -0.10
N GLN A 123 14.39 -40.50 0.07
CA GLN A 123 14.78 -39.11 -0.14
C GLN A 123 14.25 -38.24 1.00
N GLY A 124 14.96 -37.17 1.29
CA GLY A 124 14.57 -36.15 2.25
C GLY A 124 15.27 -34.84 1.94
N GLY A 125 14.82 -33.77 2.56
CA GLY A 125 15.42 -32.46 2.36
C GLY A 125 14.97 -31.48 3.41
N VAL A 126 15.54 -30.28 3.32
CA VAL A 126 15.14 -29.12 4.10
C VAL A 126 15.00 -27.92 3.16
N PHE A 127 13.99 -27.11 3.40
CA PHE A 127 13.77 -25.84 2.73
C PHE A 127 13.80 -24.71 3.75
N PHE A 128 14.42 -23.60 3.40
CA PHE A 128 14.42 -22.36 4.17
C PHE A 128 14.16 -21.17 3.24
N GLU A 129 13.35 -20.23 3.68
CA GLU A 129 13.16 -18.97 3.00
C GLU A 129 13.01 -17.82 3.98
N ASP A 130 13.60 -16.69 3.61
CA ASP A 130 13.43 -15.37 4.20
C ASP A 130 12.95 -14.40 3.12
N PHE A 131 11.93 -13.61 3.46
CA PHE A 131 11.23 -12.74 2.53
C PHE A 131 10.82 -11.43 3.21
N GLU A 132 11.03 -10.32 2.52
CA GLU A 132 10.59 -9.00 2.96
C GLU A 132 9.93 -8.23 1.80
N ILE A 133 8.83 -7.55 2.11
CA ILE A 133 8.22 -6.52 1.27
C ILE A 133 8.14 -5.21 2.04
N LEU A 134 8.64 -4.16 1.43
CA LEU A 134 8.43 -2.78 1.83
C LEU A 134 7.50 -2.10 0.83
N HIS A 135 6.42 -1.51 1.31
CA HIS A 135 5.41 -0.85 0.49
C HIS A 135 5.14 0.56 1.00
N VAL A 136 5.40 1.56 0.15
CA VAL A 136 5.00 2.95 0.37
C VAL A 136 4.02 3.35 -0.71
N GLY A 137 2.83 3.79 -0.32
CA GLY A 137 1.80 4.30 -1.22
C GLY A 137 1.42 5.73 -0.86
N ASP A 138 1.72 6.68 -1.75
CA ASP A 138 1.34 8.08 -1.66
C ASP A 138 0.07 8.33 -2.49
N PHE A 139 -1.02 8.72 -1.85
CA PHE A 139 -2.33 8.95 -2.48
C PHE A 139 -2.70 10.42 -2.44
N ASN A 140 -3.09 10.94 -3.60
CA ASN A 140 -3.39 12.35 -3.83
C ASN A 140 -4.74 12.52 -4.51
N TYR A 141 -5.61 13.28 -3.88
CA TYR A 141 -6.91 13.67 -4.39
C TYR A 141 -6.86 15.15 -4.76
N GLN A 142 -7.19 15.49 -6.00
CA GLN A 142 -7.04 16.87 -6.47
C GLN A 142 -8.05 17.81 -5.82
N ALA A 143 -9.29 17.35 -5.57
CA ALA A 143 -10.32 18.18 -4.95
C ALA A 143 -9.91 18.80 -3.59
N PRO A 144 -9.37 18.05 -2.60
CA PRO A 144 -8.90 18.67 -1.37
C PRO A 144 -7.62 19.52 -1.58
N MET A 145 -6.78 19.22 -2.58
CA MET A 145 -5.64 20.11 -2.91
C MET A 145 -6.13 21.48 -3.40
N ASP A 146 -7.13 21.49 -4.29
CA ASP A 146 -7.74 22.72 -4.82
C ASP A 146 -8.47 23.50 -3.71
N ALA A 147 -9.03 22.80 -2.73
CA ALA A 147 -9.62 23.39 -1.52
C ALA A 147 -8.58 23.88 -0.49
N GLY A 148 -7.28 23.71 -0.75
CA GLY A 148 -6.20 24.21 0.10
C GLY A 148 -5.82 23.32 1.28
N PHE A 149 -6.18 22.03 1.26
CA PHE A 149 -5.75 21.08 2.29
C PHE A 149 -4.23 20.89 2.23
N SER A 150 -3.58 21.07 3.38
CA SER A 150 -2.14 20.84 3.49
C SER A 150 -1.81 19.36 3.29
N PRO A 151 -0.74 19.05 2.54
CA PRO A 151 -0.15 17.72 2.48
C PRO A 151 0.25 17.21 3.87
N ILE A 152 0.29 15.88 4.04
CA ILE A 152 0.82 15.26 5.24
C ILE A 152 2.35 15.40 5.27
N ASP A 153 2.88 15.90 6.38
CA ASP A 153 4.32 15.92 6.66
C ASP A 153 4.64 15.03 7.85
N ILE A 154 5.25 13.87 7.59
CA ILE A 154 5.65 12.92 8.63
C ILE A 154 7.09 13.14 9.12
N ARG A 155 7.86 14.04 8.50
CA ARG A 155 9.29 14.26 8.83
C ARG A 155 9.48 14.93 10.19
N THR A 156 8.53 15.76 10.55
CA THR A 156 8.60 16.62 11.73
C THR A 156 7.96 16.00 12.97
N SER A 157 7.32 14.84 12.81
CA SER A 157 6.62 14.12 13.87
C SER A 157 7.43 12.92 14.34
N GLY A 158 7.89 12.96 15.60
CA GLY A 158 8.63 11.86 16.22
C GLY A 158 7.89 10.52 16.28
N THR A 159 6.56 10.52 16.05
CA THR A 159 5.76 9.29 15.93
C THR A 159 6.19 8.43 14.74
N PHE A 160 6.75 9.04 13.69
CA PHE A 160 7.11 8.37 12.44
C PHE A 160 8.61 8.21 12.23
N ASP A 161 9.43 8.40 13.28
CA ASP A 161 10.91 8.30 13.18
C ASP A 161 11.38 6.94 12.65
N ASN A 162 10.63 5.87 12.93
CA ASN A 162 10.93 4.50 12.50
C ASN A 162 10.08 4.05 11.28
N SER A 163 9.45 4.97 10.56
CA SER A 163 8.70 4.63 9.33
C SER A 163 9.66 4.33 8.18
N GLU A 164 9.35 3.33 7.35
CA GLU A 164 10.16 3.00 6.18
C GLU A 164 10.18 4.16 5.19
N ALA A 165 9.05 4.88 5.07
CA ALA A 165 8.96 6.05 4.21
C ALA A 165 10.00 7.13 4.61
N ASN A 166 10.19 7.38 5.91
CA ASN A 166 11.23 8.29 6.39
C ASN A 166 12.64 7.71 6.19
N ALA A 167 12.85 6.43 6.55
CA ALA A 167 14.14 5.76 6.43
C ALA A 167 14.66 5.71 4.98
N ARG A 168 13.75 5.50 4.03
CA ARG A 168 14.04 5.43 2.59
C ARG A 168 13.93 6.77 1.86
N GLY A 169 13.52 7.84 2.56
CA GLY A 169 13.33 9.16 1.96
C GLY A 169 12.24 9.20 0.88
N LEU A 170 11.29 8.28 0.91
CA LEU A 170 10.19 8.16 -0.05
C LEU A 170 9.02 9.05 0.36
N LEU A 171 9.30 10.36 0.36
CA LEU A 171 8.40 11.39 0.84
C LEU A 171 8.13 12.36 -0.29
N THR A 172 6.87 12.48 -0.70
CA THR A 172 6.46 13.52 -1.64
C THR A 172 5.68 14.62 -0.94
N ASP A 173 6.09 15.87 -1.15
CA ASP A 173 5.51 17.06 -0.51
C ASP A 173 4.05 17.33 -0.92
N SER A 174 3.52 16.61 -1.89
CA SER A 174 2.12 16.70 -2.32
C SER A 174 1.21 15.64 -1.71
N THR A 175 1.75 14.70 -0.92
CA THR A 175 1.00 13.55 -0.39
C THR A 175 -0.13 13.99 0.54
N GLN A 176 -1.36 13.52 0.33
CA GLN A 176 -2.44 13.72 1.30
C GLN A 176 -2.63 12.53 2.23
N PHE A 177 -2.48 11.31 1.71
CA PHE A 177 -2.56 10.08 2.49
C PHE A 177 -1.40 9.17 2.14
N ARG A 178 -0.79 8.57 3.17
CA ARG A 178 0.31 7.62 3.01
C ARG A 178 -0.03 6.30 3.66
N ASN A 179 0.18 5.22 2.91
CA ASN A 179 0.30 3.88 3.48
C ASN A 179 1.78 3.50 3.51
N ASP A 180 2.24 3.10 4.68
CA ASP A 180 3.58 2.55 4.88
C ASP A 180 3.43 1.17 5.53
N ASN A 181 3.86 0.13 4.83
CA ASN A 181 3.73 -1.25 5.28
C ASN A 181 5.02 -2.03 5.04
N THR A 182 5.53 -2.64 6.10
CA THR A 182 6.58 -3.65 6.06
C THR A 182 5.98 -5.01 6.38
N ARG A 183 6.31 -6.02 5.57
CA ARG A 183 5.94 -7.42 5.83
C ARG A 183 7.15 -8.31 5.69
N THR A 184 7.41 -9.13 6.69
CA THR A 184 8.47 -10.12 6.69
C THR A 184 7.90 -11.51 6.94
N GLU A 185 8.49 -12.53 6.33
CA GLU A 185 8.12 -13.93 6.51
C GLU A 185 9.37 -14.82 6.47
N GLU A 186 9.52 -15.66 7.50
CA GLU A 186 10.51 -16.72 7.54
C GLU A 186 9.81 -18.08 7.56
N GLN A 187 10.20 -19.00 6.69
CA GLN A 187 9.64 -20.34 6.63
C GLN A 187 10.71 -21.42 6.58
N THR A 188 10.40 -22.58 7.16
CA THR A 188 11.25 -23.78 7.11
C THR A 188 10.37 -25.03 6.97
N ALA A 189 10.75 -25.95 6.10
CA ALA A 189 10.04 -27.20 5.84
C ALA A 189 10.98 -28.40 5.68
#